data_AF-Q2S449-F1
#
_entry.id   AF-Q2S449-F1
#
_cell.length_a   1.000
_cell.length_b   1.000
_cell.length_c   1.000
_cell.angle_alpha   90.00
_cell.angle_beta   90.00
_cell.angle_gamma   90.00
#
_symmetry.space_group_name_H-M   'P 1'
#
loop_
_entity.id
_entity.type
_entity.pdbx_description
1 polymer ?
#
loop_
_entity_poly.entity_id
_entity_poly.type
_entity_poly.pdbx_seq_one_letter_code
_entity_poly.pdbx_strand_id
1 'polypeptide(L)'
;MPPTRPARRPVRRDRWWARDKARHLVFSGLWTLSAQYVLVHKAGWSDGNALPASVASSATVGLAKELYDASRIGGRASGKDLVANAVGIGLAVGVIAL
;
A
#
# COMPACT_ATOMS: atom_id res chain seq x y z
N MET A 1 7.48 17.39 -42.01
CA MET A 1 7.79 17.66 -40.59
C MET A 1 8.06 16.33 -39.90
N PRO A 2 9.20 16.15 -39.20
CA PRO A 2 9.39 14.96 -38.38
C PRO A 2 8.47 15.00 -37.15
N PRO A 3 7.94 13.85 -36.67
CA PRO A 3 7.13 13.83 -35.46
C PRO A 3 7.98 14.24 -34.25
N THR A 4 7.53 15.27 -33.53
CA THR A 4 8.12 15.70 -32.27
C THR A 4 8.00 14.56 -31.25
N ARG A 5 9.13 13.97 -30.84
CA ARG A 5 9.17 13.02 -29.71
C ARG A 5 8.48 13.67 -28.51
N PRO A 6 7.52 12.99 -27.84
CA PRO A 6 6.92 13.55 -26.64
C PRO A 6 8.01 13.80 -25.60
N ALA A 7 8.02 15.02 -25.04
CA ALA A 7 8.96 15.41 -24.01
C ALA A 7 8.90 14.39 -22.85
N ARG A 8 10.02 13.73 -22.59
CA ARG A 8 10.17 12.78 -21.48
C ARG A 8 9.84 13.53 -20.19
N ARG A 9 8.71 13.20 -19.52
CA ARG A 9 8.38 13.80 -18.22
C ARG A 9 9.56 13.62 -17.27
N PRO A 10 9.99 14.67 -16.55
CA PRO A 10 11.11 14.54 -15.62
C PRO A 10 10.80 13.45 -14.61
N VAL A 11 11.73 12.50 -14.45
CA VAL A 11 11.62 11.43 -13.47
C VAL A 11 11.60 12.07 -12.09
N ARG A 12 10.41 12.19 -11.49
CA ARG A 12 10.24 12.77 -10.16
C ARG A 12 10.93 11.82 -9.19
N ARG A 13 12.08 12.24 -8.65
CA ARG A 13 12.91 11.42 -7.76
C ARG A 13 12.08 11.04 -6.53
N ASP A 14 11.86 9.74 -6.34
CA ASP A 14 11.11 9.20 -5.23
C ASP A 14 11.81 9.53 -3.90
N ARG A 15 11.13 10.23 -2.99
CA ARG A 15 11.69 10.74 -1.72
C ARG A 15 11.16 9.93 -0.55
N TRP A 16 12.04 9.59 0.38
CA TRP A 16 11.70 8.86 1.62
C TRP A 16 10.79 9.69 2.54
N TRP A 17 11.06 10.98 2.66
CA TRP A 17 10.31 11.90 3.53
C TRP A 17 9.36 12.75 2.70
N ALA A 18 8.31 12.12 2.19
CA ALA A 18 7.28 12.79 1.40
C ALA A 18 5.89 12.51 1.97
N ARG A 19 4.97 13.47 1.80
CA ARG A 19 3.52 13.30 2.11
C ARG A 19 2.93 12.04 1.50
N ASP A 20 3.51 11.60 0.39
CA ASP A 20 3.15 10.37 -0.29
C ASP A 20 3.38 9.12 0.58
N LYS A 21 4.56 8.99 1.20
CA LYS A 21 4.89 7.86 2.09
C LYS A 21 4.00 7.85 3.33
N ALA A 22 3.68 9.02 3.87
CA ALA A 22 2.73 9.14 4.97
C ALA A 22 1.33 8.63 4.57
N ARG A 23 0.86 8.94 3.35
CA ARG A 23 -0.41 8.41 2.85
C ARG A 23 -0.38 6.88 2.72
N HIS A 24 0.71 6.32 2.22
CA HIS A 24 0.88 4.86 2.13
C HIS A 24 0.81 4.18 3.49
N LEU A 25 1.58 4.68 4.46
CA LEU A 25 1.57 4.17 5.84
C LEU A 25 0.19 4.27 6.47
N VAL A 26 -0.47 5.44 6.39
CA VAL A 26 -1.77 5.65 7.02
C VAL A 26 -2.84 4.80 6.34
N PHE A 27 -2.86 4.76 5.00
CA PHE A 27 -3.84 3.98 4.26
C PHE A 27 -3.69 2.48 4.55
N SER A 28 -2.47 1.93 4.50
CA SER A 28 -2.26 0.50 4.73
C SER A 28 -2.61 0.09 6.16
N GLY A 29 -2.26 0.93 7.15
CA GLY A 29 -2.62 0.70 8.55
C GLY A 29 -4.12 0.74 8.79
N LEU A 30 -4.80 1.81 8.33
CA LEU A 30 -6.26 1.93 8.47
C LEU A 30 -7.00 0.83 7.71
N TRP A 31 -6.51 0.42 6.54
CA TRP A 31 -7.05 -0.70 5.80
C TRP A 31 -6.96 -2.00 6.61
N THR A 32 -5.79 -2.31 7.17
CA THR A 32 -5.59 -3.52 7.99
C THR A 32 -6.49 -3.51 9.23
N LEU A 33 -6.59 -2.39 9.95
CA LEU A 33 -7.48 -2.26 11.11
C LEU A 33 -8.96 -2.41 10.71
N SER A 34 -9.37 -1.82 9.60
CA SER A 34 -10.75 -1.91 9.11
C SER A 34 -11.10 -3.32 8.67
N ALA A 35 -10.19 -4.00 7.95
CA ALA A 35 -10.36 -5.38 7.54
C ALA A 35 -10.47 -6.30 8.77
N GLN A 36 -9.62 -6.10 9.77
CA GLN A 36 -9.68 -6.86 11.03
C GLN A 36 -11.04 -6.68 11.70
N TYR A 37 -11.48 -5.43 11.87
CA TYR A 37 -12.76 -5.11 12.50
C TYR A 37 -13.93 -5.78 11.77
N VAL A 38 -13.96 -5.71 10.43
CA VAL A 38 -15.01 -6.32 9.64
C VAL A 38 -14.98 -7.85 9.75
N LEU A 39 -13.80 -8.47 9.62
CA LEU A 39 -13.69 -9.93 9.68
C LEU A 39 -14.11 -10.47 11.05
N VAL A 40 -13.68 -9.84 12.14
CA VAL A 40 -14.01 -10.28 13.50
C VAL A 40 -15.46 -9.95 13.85
N HIS A 41 -15.87 -8.68 13.72
CA HIS A 41 -17.16 -8.23 14.27
C HIS A 41 -18.34 -8.32 13.31
N LYS A 42 -18.09 -8.48 12.00
CA LYS A 42 -19.16 -8.55 10.99
C LYS A 42 -19.22 -9.92 10.30
N ALA A 43 -18.07 -10.57 10.12
CA ALA A 43 -18.03 -11.90 9.52
C ALA A 43 -17.87 -13.05 10.54
N GLY A 44 -17.66 -12.74 11.83
CA GLY A 44 -17.58 -13.75 12.90
C GLY A 44 -16.31 -14.60 12.85
N TRP A 45 -15.25 -14.12 12.21
CA TRP A 45 -13.97 -14.82 12.17
C TRP A 45 -13.27 -14.73 13.53
N SER A 46 -12.53 -15.77 13.90
CA SER A 46 -11.62 -15.69 15.05
C SER A 46 -10.44 -14.77 14.73
N ASP A 47 -9.86 -14.15 15.76
CA ASP A 47 -8.69 -13.27 15.60
C ASP A 47 -7.53 -13.96 14.89
N GLY A 48 -7.30 -15.25 15.19
CA GLY A 48 -6.25 -16.06 14.57
C GLY A 48 -6.43 -16.26 13.06
N ASN A 49 -7.66 -16.22 12.55
CA ASN A 49 -7.94 -16.30 11.11
C ASN A 49 -8.06 -14.90 10.47
N ALA A 50 -8.62 -13.93 11.20
CA ALA A 50 -8.84 -12.57 10.73
C ALA A 50 -7.54 -11.79 10.55
N LEU A 51 -6.58 -11.95 11.46
CA LEU A 51 -5.31 -11.22 11.42
C LEU A 51 -4.49 -11.50 10.14
N PRO A 52 -4.15 -12.76 9.79
CA PRO A 52 -3.41 -13.04 8.57
C PRO A 52 -4.19 -12.62 7.32
N ALA A 53 -5.52 -12.75 7.30
CA ALA A 53 -6.35 -12.29 6.19
C ALA A 53 -6.34 -10.76 6.03
N SER A 54 -6.42 -10.00 7.12
CA SER A 54 -6.36 -8.53 7.12
C SER A 54 -5.00 -8.04 6.63
N VAL A 55 -3.92 -8.64 7.11
CA VAL A 55 -2.54 -8.36 6.66
C VAL A 55 -2.38 -8.67 5.17
N ALA A 56 -2.80 -9.86 4.73
CA ALA A 56 -2.70 -10.29 3.34
C ALA A 56 -3.51 -9.40 2.39
N SER A 57 -4.69 -8.93 2.83
CA SER A 57 -5.52 -8.02 2.05
C SER A 57 -4.81 -6.68 1.81
N SER A 58 -4.25 -6.07 2.87
CA SER A 58 -3.54 -4.79 2.79
C SER A 58 -2.27 -4.90 1.95
N ALA A 59 -1.50 -5.98 2.16
CA ALA A 59 -0.30 -6.26 1.37
C ALA A 59 -0.61 -6.45 -0.12
N THR A 60 -1.68 -7.19 -0.44
CA THR A 60 -2.15 -7.40 -1.83
C THR A 60 -2.54 -6.07 -2.48
N VAL A 61 -3.27 -5.21 -1.78
CA VAL A 61 -3.66 -3.89 -2.30
C VAL A 61 -2.42 -3.02 -2.57
N GLY A 62 -1.46 -2.99 -1.64
CA GLY A 62 -0.21 -2.27 -1.81
C GLY A 62 0.60 -2.75 -3.01
N LEU A 63 0.79 -4.07 -3.14
CA LEU A 63 1.50 -4.69 -4.26
C LEU A 63 0.78 -4.46 -5.60
N ALA A 64 -0.55 -4.61 -5.63
CA ALA A 64 -1.35 -4.42 -6.84
C ALA A 64 -1.26 -2.97 -7.35
N LYS A 65 -1.24 -1.99 -6.44
CA LYS A 65 -1.07 -0.58 -6.81
C LYS A 65 0.30 -0.33 -7.45
N GLU A 66 1.39 -0.85 -6.88
CA GLU A 66 2.73 -0.68 -7.45
C GLU A 66 2.89 -1.39 -8.81
N LEU A 67 2.30 -2.57 -8.96
CA LEU A 67 2.27 -3.29 -10.24
C LEU A 67 1.46 -2.51 -11.30
N TYR A 68 0.33 -1.93 -10.88
CA TYR A 68 -0.48 -1.07 -11.73
C TYR A 68 0.25 0.22 -12.12
N ASP A 69 1.00 0.85 -11.21
CA ASP A 69 1.80 2.03 -11.53
C ASP A 69 2.97 1.68 -12.46
N ALA A 70 3.54 0.48 -12.36
CA ALA A 70 4.55 -0.02 -13.29
C ALA A 70 4.00 -0.35 -14.69
N SER A 71 2.73 -0.75 -14.80
CA SER A 71 2.12 -1.11 -16.10
C SER A 71 1.75 0.11 -16.95
N ARG A 72 1.67 1.30 -16.36
CA ARG A 72 1.39 2.56 -17.06
C ARG A 72 2.56 2.98 -17.97
N ILE A 73 2.26 3.62 -19.10
CA ILE A 73 3.28 4.13 -20.04
C ILE A 73 4.21 5.12 -19.32
N GLY A 74 5.49 4.74 -19.17
CA GLY A 74 6.50 5.53 -18.46
C GLY A 74 6.39 5.49 -16.93
N GLY A 75 5.53 4.64 -16.37
CA GLY A 75 5.37 4.39 -14.95
C GLY A 75 6.43 3.44 -14.38
N ARG A 76 6.57 3.45 -13.04
CA ARG A 76 7.53 2.62 -12.30
C ARG A 76 6.94 2.31 -10.92
N ALA A 77 7.16 1.09 -10.43
CA ALA A 77 6.92 0.75 -9.04
C ALA A 77 7.89 1.51 -8.11
N SER A 78 7.42 1.85 -6.91
CA SER A 78 8.20 2.40 -5.82
C SER A 78 8.38 1.37 -4.70
N GLY A 79 9.62 0.91 -4.53
CA GLY A 79 9.98 0.10 -3.36
C GLY A 79 9.80 0.87 -2.04
N LYS A 80 9.85 2.21 -2.05
CA LYS A 80 9.66 3.01 -0.83
C LYS A 80 8.20 3.05 -0.41
N ASP A 81 7.27 3.00 -1.36
CA ASP A 81 5.84 2.86 -1.06
C ASP A 81 5.53 1.48 -0.48
N LEU A 82 6.17 0.42 -0.98
CA LEU A 82 6.08 -0.92 -0.36
C LEU A 82 6.59 -0.93 1.08
N VAL A 83 7.73 -0.27 1.36
CA VAL A 83 8.23 -0.15 2.74
C VAL A 83 7.26 0.64 3.63
N ALA A 84 6.72 1.76 3.14
CA ALA A 84 5.73 2.54 3.89
C ALA A 84 4.45 1.73 4.17
N ASN A 85 3.97 0.95 3.19
CA ASN A 85 2.84 0.04 3.36
C ASN A 85 3.14 -1.01 4.45
N ALA A 86 4.31 -1.64 4.40
CA ALA A 86 4.73 -2.65 5.38
C ALA A 86 4.82 -2.09 6.81
N VAL A 87 5.34 -0.87 6.97
CA VAL A 87 5.36 -0.18 8.27
C VAL A 87 3.94 0.08 8.78
N GLY A 88 3.04 0.59 7.93
CA GLY A 88 1.64 0.83 8.32
C GLY A 88 0.90 -0.45 8.73
N ILE A 89 1.12 -1.54 7.99
CA ILE A 89 0.57 -2.87 8.32
C ILE A 89 1.15 -3.36 9.65
N GLY A 90 2.47 -3.25 9.85
CA GLY A 90 3.12 -3.67 11.10
C GLY A 90 2.64 -2.91 12.32
N LEU A 91 2.42 -1.60 12.20
CA LEU A 91 1.82 -0.79 13.27
C LEU A 91 0.39 -1.22 13.57
N ALA A 92 -0.42 -1.48 12.54
CA ALA A 92 -1.78 -2.00 12.73
C ALA A 92 -1.78 -3.36 13.43
N VAL A 93 -0.88 -4.28 13.05
CA VAL A 93 -0.71 -5.57 13.74
C VAL A 93 -0.35 -5.35 15.21
N GLY A 94 0.57 -4.42 15.52
CA GLY A 94 0.93 -4.08 16.90
C GLY A 94 -0.26 -3.56 17.72
N VAL A 95 -1.13 -2.77 17.10
CA VAL A 95 -2.37 -2.28 17.74
C VAL A 95 -3.38 -3.41 17.97
N ILE A 96 -3.53 -4.34 17.01
CA ILE A 96 -4.45 -5.48 17.14
C ILE A 96 -3.97 -6.48 18.20
N ALA A 97 -2.65 -6.59 18.40
CA ALA A 97 -2.05 -7.55 19.34
C ALA A 97 -1.96 -7.04 20.79
N LEU A 98 -2.35 -5.78 21.05
CA LEU A 98 -2.36 -5.18 22.39
C LEU A 98 -3.63 -5.57 23.15
#